data_AF-A0A2M6ZZM5-F1
#
_entry.id   AF-A0A2M6ZZM5-F1
#
_cell.length_a   1.000
_cell.length_b   1.000
_cell.length_c   1.000
_cell.angle_alpha   90.00
_cell.angle_beta   90.00
_cell.angle_gamma   90.00
#
_symmetry.space_group_name_H-M   'P 1'
#
loop_
_entity.id
_entity.type
_entity.pdbx_description
1 polymer ?
#
loop_
_entity_poly.entity_id
_entity_poly.type
_entity_poly.pdbx_seq_one_letter_code
_entity_poly.pdbx_strand_id
1 'polypeptide(L)' 'MSEVITGWKNIAVFLGITERRLYEWHKLHPLPISKVGNGRNSKVLIIKTDLLAYLRTKQFSKIRKDVFL' A
#
# COMPACT_ATOMS: atom_id res chain seq x y z
N MET A 1 -17.90 -4.75 -5.89
CA MET A 1 -16.92 -5.85 -5.81
C MET A 1 -15.57 -5.27 -5.45
N SER A 2 -14.92 -5.74 -4.38
CA SER A 2 -13.59 -5.26 -3.99
C SER A 2 -12.53 -6.05 -4.75
N GLU A 3 -11.77 -5.39 -5.62
CA GLU A 3 -10.70 -6.02 -6.38
C GLU A 3 -9.49 -6.31 -5.48
N VAL A 4 -8.99 -7.54 -5.53
CA VAL A 4 -7.78 -7.96 -4.78
C VAL A 4 -6.59 -7.93 -5.74
N ILE A 5 -5.54 -7.22 -5.35
CA ILE A 5 -4.26 -7.17 -6.06
C ILE A 5 -3.28 -8.06 -5.31
N THR A 6 -2.71 -9.05 -6.00
CA THR A 6 -1.78 -10.02 -5.40
C THR A 6 -0.35 -9.80 -5.91
N GLY A 7 0.61 -9.76 -4.99
CA GLY A 7 2.04 -9.69 -5.26
C GLY A 7 2.57 -8.25 -5.32
N TRP A 8 3.78 -8.04 -4.79
CA TRP A 8 4.45 -6.74 -4.77
C TRP A 8 4.54 -6.10 -6.16
N LYS A 9 4.86 -6.89 -7.19
CA LYS A 9 4.91 -6.44 -8.58
C LYS A 9 3.60 -5.79 -9.05
N ASN A 10 2.48 -6.48 -8.86
CA ASN A 10 1.18 -5.98 -9.33
C ASN A 10 0.73 -4.75 -8.55
N ILE A 11 1.04 -4.70 -7.25
CA ILE A 11 0.78 -3.51 -6.41
C ILE A 11 1.62 -2.32 -6.90
N ALA A 12 2.89 -2.56 -7.25
CA ALA A 12 3.78 -1.52 -7.75
C ALA A 12 3.31 -0.98 -9.11
N VAL A 13 2.93 -1.88 -10.03
CA VAL A 13 2.33 -1.51 -11.33
C VAL A 13 1.06 -0.70 -11.14
N PHE A 14 0.17 -1.12 -10.24
CA PHE A 14 -1.06 -0.38 -9.94
C PHE A 14 -0.81 1.04 -9.45
N LEU A 15 0.26 1.23 -8.65
CA LEU A 15 0.67 2.53 -8.12
C LEU A 15 1.53 3.34 -9.11
N GLY A 16 1.89 2.77 -10.26
CA GLY A 16 2.79 3.41 -11.22
C GLY A 16 4.22 3.63 -10.70
N ILE A 17 4.68 2.79 -9.77
CA ILE A 17 6.02 2.89 -9.16
C ILE A 17 6.80 1.58 -9.28
N THR A 18 8.10 1.62 -8.96
CA THR A 18 8.94 0.41 -8.92
C THR A 18 8.70 -0.39 -7.64
N GLU A 19 8.89 -1.72 -7.70
CA GLU A 19 8.79 -2.61 -6.53
C GLU A 19 9.72 -2.19 -5.39
N ARG A 20 10.93 -1.72 -5.72
CA ARG A 20 11.88 -1.21 -4.74
C ARG A 20 11.32 0.01 -4.00
N ARG A 21 10.74 0.97 -4.73
CA ARG A 21 10.14 2.17 -4.12
C ARG A 21 8.92 1.81 -3.28
N LEU A 22 8.13 0.84 -3.73
CA LEU A 22 7.01 0.29 -2.95
C LEU A 22 7.48 -0.36 -1.64
N TYR A 23 8.57 -1.12 -1.68
CA TYR A 23 9.14 -1.77 -0.51
C TYR A 23 9.70 -0.77 0.50
N GLU A 24 10.47 0.22 0.04
CA GLU A 24 10.96 1.31 0.89
C GLU A 24 9.81 2.13 1.48
N TRP A 25 8.77 2.39 0.68
CA TRP A 25 7.59 3.07 1.19
C TRP A 25 6.86 2.24 2.25
N HIS A 26 6.72 0.92 2.04
CA HIS A 26 6.11 0.02 3.02
C HIS A 26 6.88 -0.01 4.34
N LYS A 27 8.23 0.03 4.30
CA LYS A 27 9.05 0.12 5.51
C LYS A 27 8.78 1.39 6.30
N LEU A 28 8.67 2.53 5.62
CA LEU A 28 8.43 3.82 6.26
C LEU A 28 6.97 3.99 6.70
N HIS A 29 6.05 3.41 5.94
CA HIS A 29 4.62 3.54 6.09
C HIS A 29 3.95 2.19 5.80
N PRO A 30 3.65 1.39 6.84
CA PRO A 30 3.09 0.06 6.64
C PRO A 30 1.76 0.14 5.90
N LEU A 31 1.80 -0.27 4.63
CA LEU A 31 0.63 -0.40 3.76
C LEU A 31 -0.31 -1.50 4.28
N PRO A 32 -1.63 -1.41 3.99
CA PRO A 32 -2.63 -2.39 4.42
C PRO A 32 -2.53 -3.68 3.59
N ILE A 33 -1.39 -4.35 3.71
CA ILE A 33 -1.04 -5.56 2.99
C ILE A 33 -1.30 -6.74 3.92
N SER A 34 -2.05 -7.71 3.42
CA SER A 34 -2.23 -9.01 4.07
C SER A 34 -1.26 -10.03 3.47
N LYS A 35 -0.66 -10.85 4.32
CA LYS A 35 0.18 -11.97 3.92
C LYS A 35 -0.57 -13.27 4.17
N VAL A 36 -0.75 -14.09 3.14
CA VAL A 36 -1.44 -15.39 3.22
C VAL A 36 -0.46 -16.51 2.89
N GLY A 37 -0.29 -17.45 3.82
CA GLY A 37 0.64 -18.59 3.71
C GLY A 37 1.78 -18.53 4.72
N ASN A 38 2.47 -19.65 4.90
CA ASN A 38 3.50 -19.81 5.92
C ASN A 38 4.92 -19.60 5.33
N GLY A 39 5.70 -18.72 5.98
CA GLY A 39 7.13 -18.54 5.70
C GLY A 39 7.46 -17.65 4.50
N ARG A 40 8.59 -17.92 3.82
CA ARG A 40 9.10 -17.11 2.69
C ARG A 40 8.18 -17.10 1.46
N ASN A 41 7.22 -18.03 1.40
CA ASN A 41 6.26 -18.17 0.31
C ASN A 41 4.90 -17.50 0.60
N SER A 42 4.78 -16.70 1.67
CA SER A 42 3.55 -15.97 1.93
C SER A 42 3.19 -15.07 0.76
N LYS A 43 2.00 -15.27 0.19
CA LYS A 43 1.45 -14.42 -0.85
C LYS A 43 1.07 -13.08 -0.24
N VAL A 44 1.52 -12.02 -0.88
CA VAL A 44 1.24 -10.64 -0.52
C VAL A 44 -0.03 -10.24 -1.25
N LEU A 45 -1.01 -9.70 -0.56
CA LEU A 45 -2.28 -9.34 -1.16
C LEU A 45 -2.86 -8.09 -0.50
N ILE A 46 -3.50 -7.28 -1.31
CA ILE A 46 -4.10 -6.02 -0.88
C ILE A 46 -5.45 -5.85 -1.55
N ILE A 47 -6.41 -5.35 -0.79
CA ILE A 47 -7.70 -4.96 -1.32
C ILE A 47 -7.54 -3.54 -1.89
N LYS A 48 -7.87 -3.37 -3.17
CA LYS A 48 -7.69 -2.10 -3.90
C LYS A 48 -8.43 -0.94 -3.23
N THR A 49 -9.63 -1.18 -2.70
CA THR A 49 -10.41 -0.17 -1.96
C THR A 49 -9.69 0.31 -0.71
N ASP A 50 -9.06 -0.61 0.02
CA ASP A 50 -8.37 -0.32 1.27
C ASP A 50 -7.06 0.43 1.00
N LEU A 51 -6.36 0.05 -0.07
CA LEU A 51 -5.20 0.80 -0.56
C LEU A 51 -5.60 2.24 -0.90
N LEU A 52 -6.66 2.45 -1.69
CA LEU A 52 -7.12 3.78 -2.04
C LEU A 52 -7.57 4.60 -0.82
N ALA A 53 -8.26 3.97 0.15
CA ALA A 53 -8.64 4.62 1.40
C ALA A 53 -7.40 5.03 2.22
N TYR A 54 -6.40 4.16 2.30
CA TYR A 54 -5.13 4.46 2.96
C TYR A 54 -4.38 5.62 2.27
N LEU A 55 -4.33 5.62 0.94
CA LEU A 55 -3.70 6.71 0.18
C LEU A 55 -4.40 8.05 0.42
N ARG A 56 -5.74 8.04 0.41
CA ARG A 56 -6.54 9.24 0.72
C ARG A 56 -6.22 9.74 2.12
N THR A 57 -6.28 8.90 3.16
CA THR A 57 -6.00 9.33 4.54
C THR A 57 -4.58 9.86 4.74
N LYS A 58 -3.57 9.29 4.07
CA LYS A 58 -2.20 9.80 4.09
C LYS A 58 -2.02 11.11 3.31
N GLN A 59 -2.74 11.30 2.20
CA GLN A 59 -2.76 12.58 1.48
C GLN A 59 -3.34 13.71 2.37
N PHE A 60 -4.41 13.42 3.12
CA PHE A 60 -4.98 14.36 4.09
C PHE A 60 -4.09 14.61 5.32
N SER A 61 -3.27 13.62 5.71
CA SER A 61 -2.30 13.79 6.81
C SER A 61 -1.18 14.78 6.46
N LYS A 62 -0.90 14.98 5.17
CA LYS A 62 0.04 16.02 4.71
C LYS A 62 -0.61 17.40 4.80
N ILE A 63 -1.87 17.52 4.35
CA ILE A 63 -2.62 18.79 4.37
C ILE A 63 -2.87 19.27 5.81
N ARG A 64 -3.18 18.38 6.76
CA ARG A 64 -3.41 18.78 8.16
C ARG A 64 -2.16 19.28 8.90
N LYS A 65 -0.95 19.04 8.39
CA LYS A 65 0.26 19.60 9.00
C LYS A 65 0.56 21.03 8.54
N ASP A 66 -0.01 21.47 7.42
CA ASP A 66 0.18 22.82 6.87
C ASP A 66 -0.91 23.82 7.31
N VAL A 67 -2.01 23.37 7.93
CA VAL A 67 -3.13 24.24 8.32
C VAL A 67 -3.14 24.58 9.82
N PHE A 68 -2.18 24.06 10.59
CA PHE A 68 -2.04 24.33 12.04
C PHE A 68 -0.66 24.92 12.39
N LEU A 69 -0.20 25.91 11.63
CA LEU A 69 0.90 26.80 12.02
C LEU A 69 0.47 28.26 11.87
#